data_AF-A0A2V7T4C8-F1
#
_entry.id   AF-A0A2V7T4C8-F1
#
_cell.length_a   1.000
_cell.length_b   1.000
_cell.length_c   1.000
_cell.angle_alpha   90.00
_cell.angle_beta   90.00
_cell.angle_gamma   90.00
#
_symmetry.space_group_name_H-M   'P 1'
#
loop_
_entity.id
_entity.type
_entity.pdbx_description
1 polymer ?
#
loop_
_entity_poly.entity_id
_entity_poly.type
_entity_poly.pdbx_seq_one_letter_code
_entity_poly.pdbx_strand_id
1 'polypeptide(L)'
;MRCNTNVALVSLGLLLGTAGCDTFLTGDKLSNNPNLPTAASIQQLFVGVQAGQFAFQEGTVAMMMCMWVQACSAANGRFVQQAGQYVFGEGSNIGANGGDWISAYAGGGLVDIKQVEADATTSGDDVWLGIAKIWEAFTVGTISDMWGDVPYSEAVSGKKDPVLDQRFAILANLQTVLDQAIAELGGSGAGPGDADLVFGGDPAKWTKVAWTLKARYYMHTAESLSTSYTAALAAAANGISDASGDGDFASYHTSATSERNMWAQFQTSSGFGTDLEAGKYLVDIMNARRDPRRDQYFCKFVTAAWLSSHKYILGQRILDPNNNVQGVQALTLDSLTAAA
;
A
#
# COMPACT_ATOMS: atom_id res chain seq x y z
N MET A 1 -60.18 53.49 24.23
CA MET A 1 -59.14 52.89 23.38
C MET A 1 -59.71 51.62 22.76
N ARG A 2 -59.91 51.59 21.44
CA ARG A 2 -60.36 50.38 20.72
C ARG A 2 -59.17 49.42 20.66
N CYS A 3 -59.22 48.34 21.42
CA CYS A 3 -58.21 47.28 21.35
C CYS A 3 -58.39 46.60 19.98
N ASN A 4 -57.42 46.79 19.08
CA ASN A 4 -57.51 46.31 17.71
C ASN A 4 -57.17 44.81 17.70
N THR A 5 -58.19 43.95 17.77
CA THR A 5 -58.07 42.50 17.95
C THR A 5 -57.18 41.82 16.89
N ASN A 6 -57.07 42.44 15.71
CA ASN A 6 -56.20 41.98 14.63
C ASN A 6 -54.70 42.11 14.96
N VAL A 7 -54.30 43.08 15.80
CA VAL A 7 -52.90 43.23 16.22
C VAL A 7 -52.53 42.14 17.23
N ALA A 8 -53.44 41.79 18.15
CA ALA A 8 -53.21 40.74 19.14
C ALA A 8 -53.06 39.34 18.50
N LEU A 9 -53.83 39.04 17.44
CA LEU A 9 -53.72 37.77 16.70
C LEU A 9 -52.43 37.67 15.89
N VAL A 10 -51.95 38.77 15.30
CA VAL A 10 -50.66 38.80 14.60
C VAL A 10 -49.49 38.65 15.57
N SER A 11 -49.56 39.26 16.76
CA SER A 11 -48.53 39.10 17.80
C SER A 11 -48.49 37.68 18.38
N LEU A 12 -49.64 37.03 18.58
CA LEU A 12 -49.70 35.64 19.06
C LEU A 12 -49.22 34.64 18.00
N GLY A 13 -49.51 34.89 16.71
CA GLY A 13 -48.99 34.09 15.60
C GLY A 13 -47.47 34.22 15.42
N LEU A 14 -46.90 35.41 15.67
CA LEU A 14 -45.44 35.62 15.63
C LEU A 14 -44.72 34.95 16.83
N LEU A 15 -45.36 34.91 18.00
CA LEU A 15 -44.83 34.25 19.21
C LEU A 15 -44.88 32.72 19.15
N LEU A 16 -45.79 32.14 18.35
CA LEU A 16 -45.87 30.69 18.13
C LEU A 16 -44.91 30.18 17.04
N GLY A 17 -44.37 31.07 16.20
CA GLY A 17 -43.42 30.72 15.14
C GLY A 17 -41.97 30.55 15.60
N THR A 18 -41.60 31.10 16.76
CA THR A 18 -40.21 31.06 17.27
C THR A 18 -39.93 29.89 18.21
N ALA A 19 -40.95 29.13 18.64
CA ALA A 19 -40.78 27.97 19.52
C ALA A 19 -40.57 26.63 18.77
N GLY A 20 -40.54 26.65 17.43
CA GLY A 20 -40.53 25.44 16.59
C GLY A 20 -39.20 25.04 15.96
N CYS A 21 -38.11 25.79 16.14
CA CYS A 21 -36.92 25.66 15.28
C CYS A 21 -35.59 25.36 15.99
N ASP A 22 -35.57 24.94 17.26
CA ASP A 22 -34.28 24.65 17.92
C ASP A 22 -33.90 23.15 17.96
N THR A 23 -34.83 22.23 17.66
CA THR A 23 -34.58 20.76 17.72
C THR A 23 -34.77 20.02 16.39
N PHE A 24 -35.10 20.70 15.29
CA PHE A 24 -35.11 20.06 13.96
C PHE A 24 -33.69 19.89 13.39
N LEU A 25 -32.76 20.76 13.79
CA LEU A 25 -31.35 20.74 13.37
C LEU A 25 -30.37 20.32 14.48
N THR A 26 -30.88 19.85 15.62
CA THR A 26 -30.05 19.32 16.70
C THR A 26 -30.72 18.06 17.26
N GLY A 27 -29.93 17.02 17.55
CA GLY A 27 -30.42 15.76 18.11
C GLY A 27 -29.75 14.54 17.50
N ASP A 28 -29.93 13.39 18.14
CA ASP A 28 -29.24 12.13 17.79
C ASP A 28 -29.38 11.73 16.32
N LYS A 29 -30.46 12.12 15.63
CA LYS A 29 -30.66 11.79 14.21
C LYS A 29 -29.85 12.65 13.23
N LEU A 30 -29.34 13.80 13.66
CA LEU A 30 -28.47 14.68 12.86
C LEU A 30 -27.00 14.52 13.26
N SER A 31 -26.74 14.31 14.56
CA SER A 31 -25.40 14.16 15.13
C SER A 31 -24.86 12.73 15.05
N ASN A 32 -25.74 11.72 15.08
CA ASN A 32 -25.36 10.32 14.89
C ASN A 32 -25.89 9.88 13.54
N ASN A 33 -24.99 9.66 12.59
CA ASN A 33 -25.34 9.03 11.33
C ASN A 33 -25.68 7.56 11.62
N PRO A 34 -26.95 7.12 11.46
CA PRO A 34 -27.34 5.74 11.77
C PRO A 34 -26.70 4.71 10.83
N ASN A 35 -26.06 5.17 9.75
CA ASN A 35 -25.28 4.33 8.82
C ASN A 35 -23.78 4.28 9.16
N LEU A 36 -23.32 5.02 10.18
CA LEU A 36 -21.95 4.94 10.68
C LEU A 36 -21.96 4.24 12.05
N PRO A 37 -21.23 3.13 12.23
CA PRO A 37 -21.10 2.50 13.54
C PRO A 37 -20.50 3.50 14.53
N THR A 38 -21.08 3.58 15.73
CA THR A 38 -20.67 4.54 16.77
C THR A 38 -19.31 4.23 17.39
N ALA A 39 -18.82 2.99 17.24
CA ALA A 39 -17.45 2.56 17.53
C ALA A 39 -17.18 1.25 16.78
N ALA A 40 -15.99 1.10 16.19
CA ALA A 40 -15.52 -0.18 15.67
C ALA A 40 -14.81 -0.95 16.78
N SER A 41 -14.96 -2.28 16.83
CA SER A 41 -14.13 -3.08 17.74
C SER A 41 -12.68 -3.15 17.22
N ILE A 42 -11.72 -3.38 18.11
CA ILE A 42 -10.31 -3.55 17.73
C ILE A 42 -10.14 -4.66 16.67
N GLN A 43 -10.93 -5.74 16.72
CA GLN A 43 -10.96 -6.80 15.70
C GLN A 43 -11.37 -6.24 14.33
N GLN A 44 -12.48 -5.51 14.27
CA GLN A 44 -13.00 -4.95 13.01
C GLN A 44 -12.03 -3.92 12.42
N LEU A 45 -11.47 -3.07 13.28
CA LEU A 45 -10.48 -2.09 12.89
C LEU A 45 -9.21 -2.76 12.35
N PHE A 46 -8.72 -3.79 13.03
CA PHE A 46 -7.51 -4.50 12.63
C PHE A 46 -7.67 -5.30 11.32
N VAL A 47 -8.85 -5.88 11.08
CA VAL A 47 -9.18 -6.46 9.76
C VAL A 47 -9.20 -5.37 8.67
N GLY A 48 -9.76 -4.20 8.98
CA GLY A 48 -9.75 -3.04 8.09
C GLY A 48 -8.33 -2.53 7.76
N VAL A 49 -7.44 -2.47 8.76
CA VAL A 49 -6.02 -2.17 8.59
C VAL A 49 -5.39 -3.13 7.58
N GLN A 50 -5.51 -4.44 7.80
CA GLN A 50 -4.89 -5.43 6.92
C GLN A 50 -5.42 -5.35 5.49
N ALA A 51 -6.75 -5.23 5.31
CA ALA A 51 -7.34 -5.08 3.99
C ALA A 51 -6.86 -3.80 3.27
N GLY A 52 -6.80 -2.67 3.98
CA GLY A 52 -6.28 -1.41 3.45
C GLY A 52 -4.80 -1.51 3.08
N GLN A 53 -3.99 -2.19 3.91
CA GLN A 53 -2.58 -2.40 3.63
C GLN A 53 -2.33 -3.35 2.46
N PHE A 54 -3.08 -4.45 2.33
CA PHE A 54 -2.98 -5.31 1.14
C PHE A 54 -3.30 -4.50 -0.13
N ALA A 55 -4.36 -3.70 -0.10
CA ALA A 55 -4.72 -2.83 -1.21
C ALA A 55 -3.62 -1.82 -1.55
N PHE A 56 -3.05 -1.15 -0.56
CA PHE A 56 -1.96 -0.19 -0.75
C PHE A 56 -0.69 -0.83 -1.33
N GLN A 57 -0.27 -1.98 -0.80
CA GLN A 57 0.98 -2.65 -1.17
C GLN A 57 0.90 -3.39 -2.51
N GLU A 58 -0.30 -3.68 -3.02
CA GLU A 58 -0.53 -4.40 -4.28
C GLU A 58 -1.10 -3.54 -5.40
N GLY A 59 -1.52 -2.31 -5.06
CA GLY A 59 -2.23 -1.42 -5.95
C GLY A 59 -1.32 -0.67 -6.92
N THR A 60 -1.68 0.59 -7.18
CA THR A 60 -1.04 1.44 -8.19
C THR A 60 0.47 1.58 -7.98
N VAL A 61 0.90 1.72 -6.72
CA VAL A 61 2.32 1.87 -6.35
C VAL A 61 3.13 0.65 -6.79
N ALA A 62 2.66 -0.56 -6.52
CA ALA A 62 3.35 -1.79 -6.91
C ALA A 62 3.48 -1.91 -8.43
N MET A 63 2.39 -1.64 -9.16
CA MET A 63 2.37 -1.67 -10.63
C MET A 63 3.39 -0.67 -11.19
N MET A 64 3.47 0.51 -10.59
CA MET A 64 4.41 1.55 -10.97
C MET A 64 5.86 1.15 -10.74
N MET A 65 6.17 0.66 -9.54
CA MET A 65 7.51 0.19 -9.21
C MET A 65 7.93 -0.94 -10.15
N CYS A 66 7.03 -1.86 -10.53
CA CYS A 66 7.33 -2.89 -11.53
C CYS A 66 7.76 -2.32 -12.88
N MET A 67 7.15 -1.22 -13.33
CA MET A 67 7.57 -0.53 -14.55
C MET A 67 8.91 0.18 -14.40
N TRP A 68 9.13 0.87 -13.28
CA TRP A 68 10.35 1.64 -13.04
C TRP A 68 11.58 0.75 -12.87
N VAL A 69 11.42 -0.44 -12.28
CA VAL A 69 12.46 -1.48 -12.25
C VAL A 69 12.52 -2.32 -13.54
N GLN A 70 11.70 -1.97 -14.55
CA GLN A 70 11.63 -2.60 -15.88
C GLN A 70 11.26 -4.10 -15.86
N ALA A 71 10.60 -4.55 -14.79
CA ALA A 71 9.98 -5.87 -14.71
C ALA A 71 8.65 -5.94 -15.48
N CYS A 72 7.94 -4.81 -15.56
CA CYS A 72 6.73 -4.63 -16.34
C CYS A 72 6.94 -3.54 -17.42
N SER A 73 6.03 -3.49 -18.40
CA SER A 73 5.88 -2.42 -19.38
C SER A 73 4.42 -1.98 -19.46
N ALA A 74 4.18 -0.79 -20.01
CA ALA A 74 2.85 -0.19 -20.06
C ALA A 74 2.36 0.02 -21.49
N ALA A 75 1.05 -0.15 -21.69
CA ALA A 75 0.38 0.00 -22.98
C ALA A 75 -0.95 0.80 -22.87
N ASN A 76 -1.59 1.04 -24.02
CA ASN A 76 -2.97 1.52 -24.17
C ASN A 76 -3.36 2.92 -23.65
N GLY A 77 -2.42 3.85 -23.43
CA GLY A 77 -2.75 5.28 -23.29
C GLY A 77 -3.23 5.75 -21.92
N ARG A 78 -3.22 4.90 -20.89
CA ARG A 78 -3.85 5.19 -19.58
C ARG A 78 -2.83 5.52 -18.47
N PHE A 79 -3.30 5.54 -17.22
CA PHE A 79 -2.50 5.93 -16.04
C PHE A 79 -1.20 5.11 -15.91
N VAL A 80 -1.25 3.81 -16.21
CA VAL A 80 -0.07 2.93 -16.21
C VAL A 80 0.96 3.37 -17.26
N GLN A 81 0.52 3.77 -18.47
CA GLN A 81 1.43 4.25 -19.50
C GLN A 81 2.05 5.61 -19.16
N GLN A 82 1.28 6.52 -18.60
CA GLN A 82 1.80 7.81 -18.14
C GLN A 82 2.91 7.60 -17.11
N ALA A 83 2.67 6.74 -16.11
CA ALA A 83 3.66 6.38 -15.12
C ALA A 83 4.90 5.69 -15.70
N GLY A 84 4.72 4.76 -16.65
CA GLY A 84 5.83 4.10 -17.36
C GLY A 84 6.63 5.04 -18.27
N GLN A 85 6.06 6.17 -18.68
CA GLN A 85 6.71 7.24 -19.44
C GLN A 85 7.25 8.37 -18.54
N TYR A 86 7.18 8.22 -17.22
CA TYR A 86 7.55 9.24 -16.24
C TYR A 86 6.73 10.54 -16.37
N VAL A 87 5.50 10.43 -16.89
CA VAL A 87 4.52 11.51 -16.95
C VAL A 87 3.66 11.44 -15.70
N PHE A 88 4.18 11.95 -14.60
CA PHE A 88 3.46 12.07 -13.33
C PHE A 88 3.90 13.34 -12.58
N GLY A 89 3.09 13.77 -11.62
CA GLY A 89 3.39 14.92 -10.77
C GLY A 89 2.54 14.91 -9.50
N GLU A 90 2.51 16.02 -8.78
CA GLU A 90 1.79 16.15 -7.50
C GLU A 90 0.30 15.80 -7.60
N GLY A 91 -0.34 16.06 -8.75
CA GLY A 91 -1.75 15.73 -8.98
C GLY A 91 -2.03 14.30 -9.45
N SER A 92 -1.02 13.46 -9.62
CA SER A 92 -1.21 12.05 -9.98
C SER A 92 -1.67 11.23 -8.77
N ASN A 93 -2.32 10.07 -8.96
CA ASN A 93 -2.78 9.23 -7.83
C ASN A 93 -1.65 8.80 -6.88
N ILE A 94 -0.42 8.69 -7.39
CA ILE A 94 0.82 8.41 -6.65
C ILE A 94 1.53 9.65 -6.09
N GLY A 95 1.06 10.85 -6.42
CA GLY A 95 1.59 12.07 -5.83
C GLY A 95 1.31 12.10 -4.33
N ALA A 96 2.19 12.77 -3.56
CA ALA A 96 1.83 13.17 -2.21
C ALA A 96 0.60 14.09 -2.32
N ASN A 97 -0.55 13.69 -1.73
CA ASN A 97 -1.92 14.21 -1.92
C ASN A 97 -2.84 13.43 -2.89
N GLY A 98 -2.37 12.34 -3.49
CA GLY A 98 -3.19 11.43 -4.28
C GLY A 98 -3.87 10.33 -3.46
N GLY A 99 -4.57 9.41 -4.14
CA GLY A 99 -5.27 8.30 -3.50
C GLY A 99 -4.35 7.35 -2.72
N ASP A 100 -3.13 7.13 -3.20
CA ASP A 100 -2.17 6.25 -2.53
C ASP A 100 -1.63 6.88 -1.24
N TRP A 101 -1.42 8.20 -1.23
CA TRP A 101 -1.07 8.96 -0.01
C TRP A 101 -2.18 8.89 1.03
N ILE A 102 -3.44 9.04 0.61
CA ILE A 102 -4.60 8.91 1.50
C ILE A 102 -4.66 7.49 2.08
N SER A 103 -4.44 6.45 1.28
CA SER A 103 -4.48 5.05 1.72
C SER A 103 -3.34 4.70 2.68
N ALA A 104 -2.19 5.36 2.55
CA ALA A 104 -1.06 5.23 3.45
C ALA A 104 -1.35 5.76 4.86
N TYR A 105 -2.10 6.85 4.98
CA TYR A 105 -2.41 7.49 6.27
C TYR A 105 -3.78 7.13 6.84
N ALA A 106 -4.79 6.93 5.99
CA ALA A 106 -6.18 6.65 6.35
C ALA A 106 -6.67 5.37 5.65
N GLY A 107 -7.89 4.91 5.96
CA GLY A 107 -8.51 3.77 5.26
C GLY A 107 -7.75 2.45 5.44
N GLY A 108 -7.27 2.20 6.66
CA GLY A 108 -6.38 1.11 7.03
C GLY A 108 -4.89 1.52 7.12
N GLY A 109 -4.59 2.80 6.85
CA GLY A 109 -3.27 3.42 7.00
C GLY A 109 -2.84 3.72 8.44
N LEU A 110 -1.83 4.57 8.57
CA LEU A 110 -1.19 4.91 9.85
C LEU A 110 -2.15 5.36 10.96
N VAL A 111 -3.23 6.09 10.64
CA VAL A 111 -4.24 6.53 11.62
C VAL A 111 -4.92 5.34 12.28
N ASP A 112 -5.37 4.38 11.48
CA ASP A 112 -6.09 3.20 11.99
C ASP A 112 -5.13 2.26 12.72
N ILE A 113 -3.89 2.11 12.22
CA ILE A 113 -2.83 1.36 12.89
C ILE A 113 -2.55 1.94 14.29
N LYS A 114 -2.39 3.26 14.40
CA LYS A 114 -2.14 3.93 15.68
C LYS A 114 -3.33 3.81 16.64
N GLN A 115 -4.55 3.77 16.13
CA GLN A 115 -5.72 3.50 16.95
C GLN A 115 -5.72 2.05 17.47
N VAL A 116 -5.34 1.06 16.64
CA VAL A 116 -5.16 -0.34 17.09
C VAL A 116 -4.08 -0.44 18.18
N GLU A 117 -2.95 0.24 18.04
CA GLU A 117 -1.92 0.29 19.09
C GLU A 117 -2.46 0.86 20.41
N ALA A 118 -3.24 1.94 20.34
CA ALA A 118 -3.85 2.56 21.52
C ALA A 118 -4.87 1.63 22.21
N ASP A 119 -5.69 0.93 21.43
CA ASP A 119 -6.68 -0.03 21.94
C ASP A 119 -6.00 -1.25 22.56
N ALA A 120 -4.97 -1.80 21.90
CA ALA A 120 -4.16 -2.91 22.41
C ALA A 120 -3.50 -2.55 23.74
N THR A 121 -2.88 -1.37 23.82
CA THR A 121 -2.30 -0.81 25.05
C THR A 121 -3.34 -0.71 26.17
N THR A 122 -4.53 -0.20 25.85
CA THR A 122 -5.62 -0.03 26.83
C THR A 122 -6.13 -1.39 27.35
N SER A 123 -6.14 -2.39 26.49
CA SER A 123 -6.54 -3.76 26.85
C SER A 123 -5.44 -4.58 27.55
N GLY A 124 -4.19 -4.10 27.54
CA GLY A 124 -3.03 -4.84 28.05
C GLY A 124 -2.68 -6.06 27.21
N ASP A 125 -2.92 -6.01 25.90
CA ASP A 125 -2.58 -7.09 24.96
C ASP A 125 -1.29 -6.74 24.19
N ASP A 126 -0.15 -7.16 24.76
CA ASP A 126 1.18 -6.89 24.20
C ASP A 126 1.36 -7.60 22.86
N VAL A 127 0.83 -8.82 22.70
CA VAL A 127 0.93 -9.55 21.43
C VAL A 127 0.25 -8.77 20.32
N TRP A 128 -0.96 -8.26 20.56
CA TRP A 128 -1.66 -7.41 19.59
C TRP A 128 -0.88 -6.12 19.30
N LEU A 129 -0.39 -5.46 20.35
CA LEU A 129 0.40 -4.22 20.23
C LEU A 129 1.64 -4.42 19.36
N GLY A 130 2.38 -5.51 19.58
CA GLY A 130 3.57 -5.83 18.81
C GLY A 130 3.26 -6.07 17.32
N ILE A 131 2.15 -6.75 17.02
CA ILE A 131 1.68 -6.94 15.63
C ILE A 131 1.31 -5.59 14.99
N ALA A 132 0.60 -4.72 15.71
CA ALA A 132 0.21 -3.40 15.21
C ALA A 132 1.44 -2.53 14.90
N LYS A 133 2.48 -2.56 15.75
CA LYS A 133 3.75 -1.86 15.50
C LYS A 133 4.54 -2.40 14.30
N ILE A 134 4.41 -3.69 13.99
CA ILE A 134 5.01 -4.24 12.77
C ILE A 134 4.29 -3.68 11.53
N TRP A 135 2.96 -3.59 11.56
CA TRP A 135 2.19 -2.93 10.52
C TRP A 135 2.53 -1.45 10.38
N GLU A 136 2.72 -0.74 11.50
CA GLU A 136 3.21 0.65 11.51
C GLU A 136 4.55 0.73 10.78
N ALA A 137 5.53 -0.06 11.21
CA ALA A 137 6.87 -0.02 10.64
C ALA A 137 6.85 -0.35 9.15
N PHE A 138 6.09 -1.37 8.74
CA PHE A 138 5.96 -1.74 7.34
C PHE A 138 5.35 -0.61 6.51
N THR A 139 4.26 -0.02 6.98
CA THR A 139 3.57 1.10 6.31
C THR A 139 4.48 2.31 6.22
N VAL A 140 5.02 2.78 7.35
CA VAL A 140 5.85 3.99 7.43
C VAL A 140 7.15 3.83 6.63
N GLY A 141 7.73 2.64 6.61
CA GLY A 141 8.89 2.33 5.77
C GLY A 141 8.57 2.46 4.29
N THR A 142 7.46 1.85 3.83
CA THR A 142 7.03 1.94 2.42
C THR A 142 6.78 3.39 2.00
N ILE A 143 6.07 4.18 2.81
CA ILE A 143 5.77 5.58 2.45
C ILE A 143 7.03 6.45 2.41
N SER A 144 7.99 6.23 3.31
CA SER A 144 9.23 7.00 3.34
C SER A 144 10.18 6.59 2.20
N ASP A 145 10.18 5.31 1.81
CA ASP A 145 10.93 4.87 0.63
C ASP A 145 10.35 5.44 -0.68
N MET A 146 9.04 5.67 -0.73
CA MET A 146 8.37 6.21 -1.92
C MET A 146 8.42 7.74 -2.02
N TRP A 147 8.15 8.45 -0.93
CA TRP A 147 8.04 9.92 -0.93
C TRP A 147 9.18 10.65 -0.22
N GLY A 148 10.08 9.93 0.45
CA GLY A 148 11.19 10.52 1.19
C GLY A 148 10.77 10.98 2.58
N ASP A 149 10.85 12.28 2.81
CA ASP A 149 10.50 12.91 4.08
C ASP A 149 8.98 13.05 4.18
N VAL A 150 8.39 12.54 5.28
CA VAL A 150 6.93 12.42 5.43
C VAL A 150 6.50 12.72 6.86
N PRO A 151 5.23 13.09 7.13
CA PRO A 151 4.73 13.20 8.49
C PRO A 151 4.78 11.87 9.23
N TYR A 152 5.51 11.80 10.33
CA TYR A 152 5.56 10.58 11.15
C TYR A 152 5.48 10.87 12.66
N SER A 153 6.47 11.54 13.24
CA SER A 153 6.53 11.85 14.67
C SER A 153 5.36 12.67 15.18
N GLU A 154 4.79 13.52 14.31
CA GLU A 154 3.61 14.34 14.60
C GLU A 154 2.34 13.81 13.94
N ALA A 155 2.42 12.71 13.19
CA ALA A 155 1.24 12.10 12.59
C ALA A 155 0.29 11.60 13.69
N VAL A 156 -1.02 11.67 13.41
CA VAL A 156 -2.08 11.20 14.33
C VAL A 156 -2.11 11.93 15.70
N SER A 157 -1.34 13.02 15.86
CA SER A 157 -1.29 13.81 17.11
C SER A 157 -2.39 14.87 17.26
N GLY A 158 -3.30 14.97 16.27
CA GLY A 158 -4.29 16.05 16.17
C GLY A 158 -3.72 17.39 15.68
N LYS A 159 -2.41 17.46 15.39
CA LYS A 159 -1.80 18.61 14.72
C LYS A 159 -2.32 18.71 13.29
N LYS A 160 -2.78 19.92 12.93
CA LYS A 160 -3.31 20.22 11.60
C LYS A 160 -2.23 20.12 10.52
N ASP A 161 -1.04 20.64 10.81
CA ASP A 161 0.07 20.75 9.87
C ASP A 161 1.29 20.03 10.48
N PRO A 162 1.34 18.69 10.46
CA PRO A 162 2.46 17.93 11.02
C PRO A 162 3.73 18.14 10.19
N VAL A 163 4.88 18.20 10.85
CA VAL A 163 6.18 18.34 10.19
C VAL A 163 6.54 17.10 9.35
N LEU A 164 7.36 17.31 8.31
CA LEU A 164 7.98 16.22 7.56
C LEU A 164 9.22 15.73 8.31
N ASP A 165 9.21 14.49 8.76
CA ASP A 165 10.37 13.86 9.37
C ASP A 165 11.36 13.42 8.28
N GLN A 166 12.65 13.57 8.56
CA GLN A 166 13.71 13.17 7.65
C GLN A 166 13.75 11.65 7.47
N ARG A 167 13.83 11.15 6.24
CA ARG A 167 13.82 9.70 5.92
C ARG A 167 14.82 8.88 6.74
N PHE A 168 16.05 9.35 6.91
CA PHE A 168 17.06 8.63 7.72
C PHE A 168 16.66 8.54 9.20
N ALA A 169 16.02 9.59 9.74
CA ALA A 169 15.50 9.58 11.11
C ALA A 169 14.29 8.63 11.23
N ILE A 170 13.41 8.62 10.23
CA ILE A 170 12.29 7.66 10.16
C ILE A 170 12.84 6.23 10.20
N LEU A 171 13.76 5.85 9.30
CA LEU A 171 14.30 4.48 9.24
C LEU A 171 15.02 4.08 10.54
N ALA A 172 15.68 5.02 11.23
CA ALA A 172 16.28 4.78 12.54
C ALA A 172 15.20 4.56 13.63
N ASN A 173 14.14 5.36 13.63
CA ASN A 173 13.01 5.21 14.54
C ASN A 173 12.30 3.86 14.33
N LEU A 174 12.13 3.44 13.07
CA LEU A 174 11.52 2.15 12.75
C LEU A 174 12.31 0.96 13.30
N GLN A 175 13.64 1.05 13.39
CA GLN A 175 14.43 0.01 14.08
C GLN A 175 14.04 -0.12 15.54
N THR A 176 13.74 1.00 16.20
CA THR A 176 13.32 1.06 17.61
C THR A 176 11.89 0.55 17.78
N VAL A 177 10.97 0.94 16.89
CA VAL A 177 9.59 0.42 16.87
C VAL A 177 9.59 -1.10 16.71
N LEU A 178 10.43 -1.64 15.83
CA LEU A 178 10.57 -3.08 15.63
C LEU A 178 11.21 -3.80 16.83
N ASP A 179 12.14 -3.16 17.55
CA ASP A 179 12.65 -3.72 18.83
C ASP A 179 11.56 -3.81 19.89
N GLN A 180 10.73 -2.78 20.00
CA GLN A 180 9.58 -2.78 20.91
C GLN A 180 8.58 -3.88 20.52
N ALA A 181 8.25 -3.98 19.23
CA ALA A 181 7.35 -5.01 18.73
C ALA A 181 7.85 -6.42 19.07
N ILE A 182 9.15 -6.70 18.89
CA ILE A 182 9.75 -7.99 19.24
C ILE A 182 9.62 -8.28 20.74
N ALA A 183 9.81 -7.28 21.60
CA ALA A 183 9.63 -7.43 23.04
C ALA A 183 8.16 -7.70 23.42
N GLU A 184 7.23 -6.97 22.81
CA GLU A 184 5.79 -7.05 23.04
C GLU A 184 5.19 -8.38 22.57
N LEU A 185 5.68 -8.94 21.45
CA LEU A 185 5.32 -10.28 20.99
C LEU A 185 5.71 -11.40 21.98
N GLY A 186 6.66 -11.14 22.89
CA GLY A 186 7.00 -12.03 24.00
C GLY A 186 6.25 -11.73 25.30
N GLY A 187 5.33 -10.76 25.29
CA GLY A 187 4.58 -10.27 26.44
C GLY A 187 3.27 -11.04 26.69
N SER A 188 2.33 -10.36 27.32
CA SER A 188 1.01 -10.88 27.69
C SER A 188 -0.06 -10.54 26.66
N GLY A 189 -1.25 -11.13 26.78
CA GLY A 189 -2.35 -10.92 25.82
C GLY A 189 -2.66 -12.14 24.98
N ALA A 190 -3.88 -12.18 24.44
CA ALA A 190 -4.32 -13.27 23.57
C ALA A 190 -3.93 -13.02 22.11
N GLY A 191 -3.59 -11.77 21.77
CA GLY A 191 -3.40 -11.34 20.40
C GLY A 191 -4.71 -11.32 19.59
N PRO A 192 -4.60 -11.03 18.29
CA PRO A 192 -5.76 -10.87 17.41
C PRO A 192 -6.48 -12.19 17.06
N GLY A 193 -5.85 -13.35 17.25
CA GLY A 193 -6.40 -14.65 16.81
C GLY A 193 -6.85 -14.60 15.35
N ASP A 194 -8.07 -15.06 15.07
CA ASP A 194 -8.67 -15.07 13.72
C ASP A 194 -8.87 -13.67 13.10
N ALA A 195 -8.73 -12.59 13.87
CA ALA A 195 -8.74 -11.23 13.30
C ALA A 195 -7.43 -10.90 12.55
N ASP A 196 -6.35 -11.65 12.78
CA ASP A 196 -5.14 -11.59 11.95
C ASP A 196 -5.28 -12.53 10.75
N LEU A 197 -5.40 -11.92 9.57
CA LEU A 197 -5.59 -12.61 8.31
C LEU A 197 -4.30 -13.23 7.78
N VAL A 198 -3.13 -12.87 8.32
CA VAL A 198 -1.83 -13.32 7.82
C VAL A 198 -1.35 -14.56 8.55
N PHE A 199 -1.32 -14.51 9.89
CA PHE A 199 -0.77 -15.60 10.70
C PHE A 199 -1.69 -16.08 11.83
N GLY A 200 -2.96 -15.64 11.87
CA GLY A 200 -3.90 -16.04 12.91
C GLY A 200 -3.44 -15.66 14.33
N GLY A 201 -2.62 -14.61 14.45
CA GLY A 201 -2.10 -14.10 15.70
C GLY A 201 -0.83 -14.79 16.19
N ASP A 202 -0.16 -15.61 15.38
CA ASP A 202 1.07 -16.31 15.78
C ASP A 202 2.25 -15.34 16.04
N PRO A 203 2.66 -15.13 17.30
CA PRO A 203 3.69 -14.16 17.62
C PRO A 203 5.09 -14.59 17.14
N ALA A 204 5.33 -15.89 16.95
CA ALA A 204 6.61 -16.39 16.47
C ALA A 204 6.80 -16.01 14.99
N LYS A 205 5.76 -16.14 14.17
CA LYS A 205 5.79 -15.71 12.77
C LYS A 205 5.93 -14.19 12.65
N TRP A 206 5.18 -13.43 13.44
CA TRP A 206 5.31 -11.97 13.48
C TRP A 206 6.69 -11.51 13.93
N THR A 207 7.32 -12.21 14.87
CA THR A 207 8.71 -11.93 15.28
C THR A 207 9.66 -12.09 14.09
N LYS A 208 9.46 -13.09 13.23
CA LYS A 208 10.25 -13.26 11.99
C LYS A 208 10.02 -12.11 11.00
N VAL A 209 8.80 -11.60 10.87
CA VAL A 209 8.51 -10.41 10.07
C VAL A 209 9.28 -9.21 10.60
N ALA A 210 9.23 -8.96 11.91
CA ALA A 210 9.92 -7.83 12.52
C ALA A 210 11.43 -7.85 12.22
N TRP A 211 12.09 -9.00 12.42
CA TRP A 211 13.51 -9.17 12.09
C TRP A 211 13.81 -8.99 10.59
N THR A 212 12.91 -9.43 9.73
CA THR A 212 13.02 -9.26 8.28
C THR A 212 12.93 -7.78 7.88
N LEU A 213 12.02 -7.02 8.49
CA LEU A 213 11.90 -5.58 8.29
C LEU A 213 13.12 -4.83 8.83
N LYS A 214 13.64 -5.21 10.01
CA LYS A 214 14.90 -4.65 10.53
C LYS A 214 16.03 -4.83 9.52
N ALA A 215 16.19 -6.04 8.97
CA ALA A 215 17.20 -6.33 7.95
C ALA A 215 17.01 -5.47 6.68
N ARG A 216 15.76 -5.35 6.21
CA ARG A 216 15.40 -4.49 5.07
C ARG A 216 15.81 -3.03 5.31
N TYR A 217 15.41 -2.44 6.43
CA TYR A 217 15.69 -1.02 6.70
C TYR A 217 17.17 -0.74 6.98
N TYR A 218 17.93 -1.70 7.52
CA TYR A 218 19.38 -1.58 7.54
C TYR A 218 19.96 -1.55 6.13
N MET A 219 19.49 -2.41 5.22
CA MET A 219 19.94 -2.38 3.83
C MET A 219 19.60 -1.05 3.13
N HIS A 220 18.47 -0.43 3.43
CA HIS A 220 18.09 0.86 2.85
C HIS A 220 19.04 2.01 3.22
N THR A 221 19.82 1.86 4.29
CA THR A 221 20.82 2.86 4.74
C THR A 221 22.27 2.44 4.53
N ALA A 222 22.52 1.22 4.03
CA ALA A 222 23.84 0.58 4.08
C ALA A 222 24.92 1.24 3.22
N GLU A 223 24.55 1.85 2.10
CA GLU A 223 25.51 2.62 1.29
C GLU A 223 25.98 3.90 2.00
N SER A 224 25.14 4.50 2.84
CA SER A 224 25.47 5.70 3.61
C SER A 224 26.09 5.40 4.97
N LEU A 225 25.72 4.25 5.55
CA LEU A 225 26.15 3.79 6.87
C LEU A 225 26.71 2.37 6.75
N SER A 226 28.02 2.23 6.58
CA SER A 226 28.66 0.93 6.33
C SER A 226 28.43 -0.10 7.43
N THR A 227 28.18 0.34 8.67
CA THR A 227 27.80 -0.51 9.80
C THR A 227 26.45 -1.21 9.59
N SER A 228 25.56 -0.64 8.77
CA SER A 228 24.24 -1.24 8.51
C SER A 228 24.33 -2.55 7.73
N TYR A 229 25.39 -2.83 6.96
CA TYR A 229 25.54 -4.14 6.32
C TYR A 229 25.65 -5.28 7.35
N THR A 230 26.48 -5.09 8.36
CA THR A 230 26.66 -6.07 9.45
C THR A 230 25.38 -6.22 10.26
N ALA A 231 24.69 -5.10 10.54
CA ALA A 231 23.41 -5.13 11.25
C ALA A 231 22.30 -5.82 10.45
N ALA A 232 22.24 -5.58 9.13
CA ALA A 232 21.30 -6.25 8.23
C ALA A 232 21.50 -7.77 8.22
N LEU A 233 22.75 -8.23 8.13
CA LEU A 233 23.08 -9.66 8.17
C LEU A 233 22.67 -10.30 9.50
N ALA A 234 22.95 -9.64 10.62
CA ALA A 234 22.56 -10.13 11.94
C ALA A 234 21.03 -10.20 12.11
N ALA A 235 20.30 -9.18 11.62
CA ALA A 235 18.85 -9.18 11.64
C ALA A 235 18.26 -10.27 10.72
N ALA A 236 18.80 -10.44 9.51
CA ALA A 236 18.33 -11.42 8.54
C ALA A 236 18.45 -12.86 9.06
N ALA A 237 19.48 -13.18 9.84
CA ALA A 237 19.64 -14.49 10.48
C ALA A 237 18.48 -14.85 11.43
N ASN A 238 17.74 -13.86 11.92
CA ASN A 238 16.58 -14.02 12.79
C ASN A 238 15.24 -13.90 12.04
N GLY A 239 15.25 -13.52 10.76
CA GLY A 239 14.07 -13.27 9.95
C GLY A 239 13.41 -14.52 9.35
N ILE A 240 12.48 -14.28 8.42
CA ILE A 240 11.78 -15.31 7.66
C ILE A 240 12.82 -16.16 6.91
N SER A 241 12.74 -17.47 7.10
CA SER A 241 13.70 -18.44 6.57
C SER A 241 13.07 -19.78 6.20
N ASP A 242 11.74 -19.88 6.28
CA ASP A 242 11.01 -21.08 5.93
C ASP A 242 10.98 -21.27 4.42
N ALA A 243 11.68 -22.31 3.94
CA ALA A 243 11.78 -22.61 2.52
C ALA A 243 10.46 -23.11 1.90
N SER A 244 9.47 -23.49 2.70
CA SER A 244 8.14 -23.89 2.20
C SER A 244 7.29 -22.69 1.77
N GLY A 245 7.57 -21.51 2.31
CA GLY A 245 6.75 -20.30 2.16
C GLY A 245 5.59 -20.19 3.16
N ASP A 246 5.32 -21.20 3.99
CA ASP A 246 4.22 -21.16 4.98
C ASP A 246 4.43 -20.11 6.08
N GLY A 247 5.66 -19.65 6.25
CA GLY A 247 6.06 -18.56 7.14
C GLY A 247 6.24 -17.20 6.44
N ASP A 248 5.92 -17.10 5.15
CA ASP A 248 6.09 -15.84 4.39
C ASP A 248 5.05 -14.82 4.80
N PHE A 249 5.48 -13.56 4.89
CA PHE A 249 4.56 -12.44 5.09
C PHE A 249 3.84 -12.12 3.78
N ALA A 250 2.75 -12.84 3.55
CA ALA A 250 1.92 -12.75 2.35
C ALA A 250 0.53 -12.20 2.69
N SER A 251 -0.05 -11.45 1.76
CA SER A 251 -1.42 -10.96 1.88
C SER A 251 -2.43 -12.09 1.72
N TYR A 252 -3.53 -11.97 2.46
CA TYR A 252 -4.62 -12.92 2.40
C TYR A 252 -5.57 -12.61 1.24
N HIS A 253 -5.79 -13.59 0.36
CA HIS A 253 -6.74 -13.49 -0.74
C HIS A 253 -7.50 -14.79 -0.97
N THR A 254 -8.73 -14.66 -1.47
CA THR A 254 -9.55 -15.79 -1.91
C THR A 254 -10.09 -15.57 -3.32
N SER A 255 -10.87 -16.53 -3.82
CA SER A 255 -11.59 -16.38 -5.09
C SER A 255 -12.81 -15.44 -5.00
N ALA A 256 -13.26 -15.07 -3.79
CA ALA A 256 -14.37 -14.16 -3.58
C ALA A 256 -14.03 -12.78 -4.13
N THR A 257 -14.94 -12.17 -4.90
CA THR A 257 -14.66 -10.93 -5.65
C THR A 257 -14.13 -9.79 -4.77
N SER A 258 -14.65 -9.64 -3.55
CA SER A 258 -14.22 -8.62 -2.59
C SER A 258 -12.88 -8.90 -1.90
N GLU A 259 -12.30 -10.09 -2.07
CA GLU A 259 -11.09 -10.56 -1.37
C GLU A 259 -9.95 -10.88 -2.34
N ARG A 260 -10.15 -10.68 -3.65
CA ARG A 260 -9.11 -10.93 -4.65
C ARG A 260 -8.01 -9.89 -4.55
N ASN A 261 -6.77 -10.34 -4.77
CA ASN A 261 -5.60 -9.49 -4.94
C ASN A 261 -5.85 -8.36 -5.97
N MET A 262 -5.50 -7.13 -5.62
CA MET A 262 -5.82 -5.96 -6.45
C MET A 262 -5.15 -6.03 -7.83
N TRP A 263 -3.91 -6.49 -7.87
CA TRP A 263 -3.19 -6.68 -9.13
C TRP A 263 -3.83 -7.78 -9.97
N ALA A 264 -4.17 -8.92 -9.37
CA ALA A 264 -4.85 -10.00 -10.08
C ALA A 264 -6.20 -9.54 -10.64
N GLN A 265 -6.96 -8.74 -9.89
CA GLN A 265 -8.21 -8.13 -10.37
C GLN A 265 -7.96 -7.17 -11.54
N PHE A 266 -6.92 -6.32 -11.45
CA PHE A 266 -6.51 -5.45 -12.55
C PHE A 266 -6.23 -6.26 -13.81
N GLN A 267 -5.42 -7.32 -13.71
CA GLN A 267 -5.00 -8.12 -14.86
C GLN A 267 -6.14 -8.94 -15.49
N THR A 268 -7.07 -9.46 -14.67
CA THR A 268 -8.01 -10.51 -15.13
C THR A 268 -9.47 -10.04 -15.22
N SER A 269 -9.85 -9.00 -14.48
CA SER A 269 -11.26 -8.67 -14.25
C SER A 269 -11.61 -7.20 -14.54
N SER A 270 -10.63 -6.29 -14.62
CA SER A 270 -10.89 -4.85 -14.77
C SER A 270 -11.22 -4.39 -16.20
N GLY A 271 -10.94 -5.21 -17.22
CA GLY A 271 -10.92 -4.78 -18.62
C GLY A 271 -9.69 -3.94 -19.02
N PHE A 272 -8.80 -3.65 -18.06
CA PHE A 272 -7.55 -2.89 -18.25
C PHE A 272 -6.30 -3.79 -18.15
N GLY A 273 -6.44 -5.11 -18.06
CA GLY A 273 -5.31 -6.01 -17.87
C GLY A 273 -4.27 -5.96 -18.97
N THR A 274 -4.63 -5.54 -20.19
CA THR A 274 -3.67 -5.35 -21.29
C THR A 274 -2.86 -4.05 -21.16
N ASP A 275 -3.12 -3.21 -20.17
CA ASP A 275 -2.40 -1.95 -19.97
C ASP A 275 -1.05 -2.16 -19.26
N LEU A 276 -0.85 -3.32 -18.63
CA LEU A 276 0.41 -3.74 -18.02
C LEU A 276 0.86 -5.08 -18.62
N GLU A 277 2.04 -5.08 -19.20
CA GLU A 277 2.62 -6.22 -19.92
C GLU A 277 4.01 -6.57 -19.38
N ALA A 278 4.58 -7.67 -19.87
CA ALA A 278 5.92 -8.10 -19.50
C ALA A 278 6.99 -7.06 -19.88
N GLY A 279 7.82 -6.67 -18.91
CA GLY A 279 8.95 -5.78 -19.14
C GLY A 279 10.03 -6.47 -19.98
N LYS A 280 10.46 -5.83 -21.07
CA LYS A 280 11.49 -6.39 -21.96
C LYS A 280 12.77 -6.76 -21.22
N TYR A 281 13.23 -5.91 -20.30
CA TYR A 281 14.49 -6.11 -19.59
C TYR A 281 14.49 -7.40 -18.76
N LEU A 282 13.43 -7.62 -17.97
CA LEU A 282 13.28 -8.86 -17.21
C LEU A 282 13.13 -10.07 -18.12
N VAL A 283 12.35 -9.99 -19.20
CA VAL A 283 12.20 -11.09 -20.17
C VAL A 283 13.54 -11.44 -20.81
N ASP A 284 14.37 -10.46 -21.18
CA ASP A 284 15.71 -10.68 -21.74
C ASP A 284 16.63 -11.39 -20.75
N ILE A 285 16.65 -10.95 -19.49
CA ILE A 285 17.43 -11.61 -18.42
C ILE A 285 16.99 -13.06 -18.25
N MET A 286 15.68 -13.30 -18.19
CA MET A 286 15.13 -14.63 -18.02
C MET A 286 15.43 -15.53 -19.22
N ASN A 287 15.35 -15.01 -20.44
CA ASN A 287 15.73 -15.75 -21.65
C ASN A 287 17.22 -16.07 -21.69
N ALA A 288 18.08 -15.09 -21.41
CA ALA A 288 19.54 -15.27 -21.40
C ALA A 288 19.97 -16.32 -20.35
N ARG A 289 19.28 -16.38 -19.22
CA ARG A 289 19.52 -17.36 -18.14
C ARG A 289 18.80 -18.69 -18.32
N ARG A 290 17.97 -18.84 -19.38
CA ARG A 290 17.07 -19.99 -19.56
C ARG A 290 16.24 -20.25 -18.29
N ASP A 291 15.72 -19.17 -17.72
CA ASP A 291 15.08 -19.18 -16.41
C ASP A 291 13.77 -20.01 -16.44
N PRO A 292 13.65 -21.07 -15.62
CA PRO A 292 12.47 -21.92 -15.60
C PRO A 292 11.21 -21.19 -15.11
N ARG A 293 11.37 -20.05 -14.41
CA ARG A 293 10.24 -19.26 -13.88
C ARG A 293 9.50 -18.47 -14.97
N ARG A 294 10.03 -18.40 -16.20
CA ARG A 294 9.44 -17.59 -17.28
C ARG A 294 7.98 -17.96 -17.55
N ASP A 295 7.69 -19.26 -17.62
CA ASP A 295 6.35 -19.75 -17.92
C ASP A 295 5.39 -19.62 -16.70
N GLN A 296 5.91 -19.28 -15.51
CA GLN A 296 5.12 -18.88 -14.33
C GLN A 296 4.82 -17.37 -14.31
N TYR A 297 5.78 -16.55 -14.75
CA TYR A 297 5.66 -15.09 -14.75
C TYR A 297 4.88 -14.56 -15.96
N PHE A 298 5.00 -15.21 -17.12
CA PHE A 298 4.49 -14.71 -18.38
C PHE A 298 3.68 -15.76 -19.14
N CYS A 299 2.49 -15.36 -19.58
CA CYS A 299 1.70 -16.15 -20.51
C CYS A 299 2.23 -15.96 -21.94
N LYS A 300 2.35 -17.05 -22.70
CA LYS A 300 2.61 -16.97 -24.14
C LYS A 300 1.34 -16.46 -24.83
N PHE A 301 1.46 -15.44 -25.68
CA PHE A 301 0.33 -14.94 -26.48
C PHE A 301 -0.25 -16.10 -27.32
N VAL A 302 -1.55 -16.40 -27.15
CA VAL A 302 -2.20 -17.61 -27.71
C VAL A 302 -2.64 -17.44 -29.17
N THR A 303 -2.60 -16.22 -29.72
CA THR A 303 -2.78 -16.00 -31.15
C THR A 303 -1.43 -15.94 -31.84
N ALA A 304 -0.99 -17.08 -32.37
CA ALA A 304 -0.05 -17.13 -33.50
C ALA A 304 -0.65 -16.56 -34.81
N ALA A 305 -1.65 -15.68 -34.72
CA ALA A 305 -2.22 -14.97 -35.85
C ALA A 305 -1.70 -13.53 -35.82
N TRP A 306 -0.72 -13.28 -36.70
CA TRP A 306 -0.27 -11.96 -37.09
C TRP A 306 -1.47 -11.04 -37.38
N LEU A 307 -1.72 -10.06 -36.50
CA LEU A 307 -2.47 -8.86 -36.86
C LEU A 307 -1.45 -7.83 -37.35
N SER A 308 -1.47 -7.54 -38.65
CA SER A 308 -0.52 -6.67 -39.35
C SER A 308 -0.46 -5.22 -38.85
N SER A 309 -1.28 -4.86 -37.85
CA SER A 309 -1.43 -3.50 -37.31
C SER A 309 -0.69 -3.22 -36.00
N HIS A 310 -0.19 -4.23 -35.27
CA HIS A 310 0.53 -4.00 -34.00
C HIS A 310 1.81 -4.86 -33.95
N LYS A 311 2.91 -4.29 -34.45
CA LYS A 311 4.25 -4.91 -34.42
C LYS A 311 4.94 -4.55 -33.11
N TYR A 312 4.84 -5.40 -32.09
CA TYR A 312 5.90 -5.46 -31.07
C TYR A 312 6.68 -6.76 -31.22
N ILE A 313 7.94 -6.57 -31.52
CA ILE A 313 9.02 -7.55 -31.50
C ILE A 313 10.14 -6.89 -30.70
N LEU A 314 10.81 -7.68 -29.86
CA LEU A 314 11.93 -7.29 -28.97
C LEU A 314 12.85 -6.22 -29.59
N GLY A 315 12.91 -5.03 -28.99
CA GLY A 315 13.77 -3.94 -29.44
C GLY A 315 15.10 -3.86 -28.72
N GLN A 316 16.22 -4.19 -29.36
CA GLN A 316 17.48 -3.56 -28.98
C GLN A 316 17.41 -2.07 -29.33
N ARG A 317 17.87 -1.19 -28.43
CA ARG A 317 18.08 0.23 -28.76
C ARG A 317 19.30 0.33 -29.67
N ILE A 318 19.14 0.89 -30.86
CA ILE A 318 20.31 1.35 -31.63
C ILE A 318 20.66 2.73 -31.09
N LEU A 319 21.82 2.81 -30.45
CA LEU A 319 22.38 4.05 -29.93
C LEU A 319 23.34 4.65 -30.96
N ASP A 320 23.35 5.97 -31.10
CA ASP A 320 24.42 6.67 -31.82
C ASP A 320 25.74 6.61 -31.01
N PRO A 321 26.89 7.03 -31.57
CA PRO A 321 28.16 7.05 -30.85
C PRO A 321 28.18 7.89 -29.56
N ASN A 322 27.13 8.68 -29.32
CA ASN A 322 26.94 9.53 -28.15
C ASN A 322 25.83 9.00 -27.21
N ASN A 323 25.39 7.74 -27.38
CA ASN A 323 24.34 7.08 -26.60
C ASN A 323 22.89 7.60 -26.78
N ASN A 324 22.57 8.33 -27.85
CA ASN A 324 21.19 8.76 -28.13
C ASN A 324 20.41 7.70 -28.93
N VAL A 325 19.11 7.55 -28.68
CA VAL A 325 18.25 6.57 -29.36
C VAL A 325 17.96 7.02 -30.79
N GLN A 326 18.49 6.30 -31.80
CA GLN A 326 18.22 6.58 -33.22
C GLN A 326 17.01 5.82 -33.79
N GLY A 327 16.57 4.73 -33.15
CA GLY A 327 15.41 3.95 -33.58
C GLY A 327 15.31 2.56 -32.96
N VAL A 328 14.16 1.90 -33.13
CA VAL A 328 13.88 0.53 -32.68
C VAL A 328 13.70 -0.37 -33.90
N GLN A 329 14.53 -1.41 -34.03
CA GLN A 329 14.39 -2.42 -35.07
C GLN A 329 13.88 -3.74 -34.45
N ALA A 330 12.87 -4.34 -35.08
CA ALA A 330 12.24 -5.59 -34.69
C ALA A 330 13.05 -6.80 -35.24
N LEU A 331 13.54 -7.70 -34.37
CA LEU A 331 14.20 -8.96 -34.76
C LEU A 331 13.29 -10.19 -34.58
N THR A 332 13.02 -10.92 -35.66
CA THR A 332 12.25 -12.18 -35.64
C THR A 332 13.08 -13.35 -35.08
N LEU A 333 12.39 -14.31 -34.46
CA LEU A 333 12.96 -15.48 -33.76
C LEU A 333 13.90 -16.36 -34.61
N ASP A 334 13.78 -16.31 -35.94
CA ASP A 334 14.59 -17.13 -36.87
C ASP A 334 16.06 -16.72 -36.96
N SER A 335 16.46 -15.53 -36.50
CA SER A 335 17.85 -15.07 -36.59
C SER A 335 18.79 -15.61 -35.50
N LEU A 336 18.26 -16.32 -34.49
CA LEU A 336 19.05 -16.84 -33.36
C LEU A 336 19.54 -18.29 -33.53
N THR A 337 19.24 -18.95 -34.66
CA THR A 337 19.68 -20.34 -34.92
C THR A 337 20.84 -20.46 -35.91
N ALA A 338 21.34 -19.35 -36.46
CA ALA A 338 22.39 -19.35 -37.48
C ALA A 338 23.78 -18.85 -37.00
N ALA A 339 23.96 -18.62 -35.70
CA ALA A 339 25.26 -18.25 -35.13
C ALA A 339 25.58 -19.13 -33.92
N ALA A 340 25.94 -20.38 -34.21
CA ALA A 340 26.85 -21.19 -33.42
C ALA A 340 28.18 -21.29 -34.18
#